data_AF-A0A8S3JTA0-F1
#
_entry.id   AF-A0A8S3JTA0-F1
#
_cell.length_a   1.000
_cell.length_b   1.000
_cell.length_c   1.000
_cell.angle_alpha   90.00
_cell.angle_beta   90.00
_cell.angle_gamma   90.00
#
_symmetry.space_group_name_H-M   'P 1'
#
loop_
_entity.id
_entity.type
_entity.pdbx_description
1 polymer ?
#
loop_
_entity_poly.entity_id
_entity_poly.type
_entity_poly.pdbx_seq_one_letter_code
_entity_poly.pdbx_strand_id
1 'polypeptide(L)'
;YIVTVPLDSGDIIGIVYVWIGNSVHPDDALLAQEIANEMYNDLYTIQVINEGNEPENFFWVGLGDRLPYDLKSDHMRFMRLFKCSNDNGFFVVTEKYA
;
A
#
# COMPACT_ATOMS: atom_id res chain seq x y z
N TYR A 1 2.30 1.59 -0.11
CA TYR A 1 2.41 0.88 1.19
C TYR A 1 2.25 1.88 2.32
N ILE A 2 1.67 1.49 3.46
CA ILE A 2 1.55 2.35 4.66
C ILE A 2 2.34 1.69 5.80
N VAL A 3 3.29 2.41 6.39
CA VAL A 3 4.17 1.91 7.47
C VAL A 3 4.03 2.81 8.69
N THR A 4 3.62 2.25 9.82
CA THR A 4 3.53 2.96 11.11
C THR A 4 4.80 2.74 11.92
N VAL A 5 5.48 3.82 12.30
CA VAL A 5 6.64 3.79 13.20
C VAL A 5 6.23 4.45 14.51
N PRO A 6 6.08 3.69 15.60
CA PRO A 6 5.74 4.26 16.89
C PRO A 6 6.89 5.13 17.41
N LEU A 7 6.56 6.27 18.00
CA LEU A 7 7.49 7.17 18.68
C LEU A 7 7.05 7.31 20.14
N ASP A 8 8.03 7.34 21.04
CA ASP A 8 7.78 7.56 22.47
C ASP A 8 7.91 9.07 22.77
N SER A 9 7.01 9.86 22.19
CA SER A 9 6.98 11.32 22.33
C SER A 9 5.58 11.78 22.73
N GLY A 10 5.47 12.47 23.86
CA GLY A 10 4.22 12.60 24.65
C GLY A 10 2.94 13.03 23.92
N ASP A 11 3.02 13.87 22.89
CA ASP A 11 1.85 14.38 22.18
C ASP A 11 1.59 13.68 20.82
N ILE A 12 2.53 12.86 20.33
CA ILE A 12 2.47 12.19 19.02
C ILE A 12 2.91 10.73 19.18
N ILE A 13 1.98 9.81 18.89
CA ILE A 13 2.15 8.36 19.09
C ILE A 13 3.12 7.75 18.04
N GLY A 14 3.35 8.42 16.91
CA GLY A 14 4.30 7.97 15.91
C GLY A 14 4.29 8.73 14.59
N ILE A 15 5.05 8.20 13.63
CA ILE A 15 5.07 8.65 12.24
C ILE A 15 4.47 7.56 11.36
N VAL A 16 3.65 7.95 10.39
CA VAL A 16 3.11 7.07 9.36
C VAL A 16 3.73 7.45 8.02
N TYR A 17 4.43 6.51 7.41
CA TYR A 17 5.00 6.68 6.07
C TYR A 17 4.08 6.08 5.02
N VAL A 18 3.63 6.89 4.07
CA VAL A 18 2.95 6.44 2.86
C VAL A 18 3.99 6.32 1.76
N TRP A 19 4.41 5.09 1.46
CA TRP A 19 5.41 4.81 0.43
C TRP A 19 4.75 4.61 -0.93
N ILE A 20 5.14 5.45 -1.88
CA ILE A 20 4.65 5.55 -3.24
C ILE A 20 5.68 4.91 -4.17
N GLY A 21 5.33 3.75 -4.72
CA GLY A 21 6.16 3.02 -5.68
C GLY A 21 6.27 3.75 -7.01
N ASN A 22 7.38 3.63 -7.71
CA ASN A 22 7.66 4.34 -8.96
C ASN A 22 6.71 3.93 -10.11
N SER A 23 6.09 2.75 -10.02
CA SER A 23 5.14 2.23 -11.02
C SER A 23 3.66 2.38 -10.61
N VAL A 24 3.37 3.05 -9.50
CA VAL A 24 1.99 3.19 -9.00
C VAL A 24 1.17 4.14 -9.87
N HIS A 25 -0.14 3.87 -10.02
CA HIS A 25 -1.04 4.82 -10.66
C HIS A 25 -1.26 6.05 -9.76
N PRO A 26 -1.36 7.27 -10.30
CA PRO A 26 -1.59 8.47 -9.50
C PRO A 26 -2.84 8.40 -8.63
N ASP A 27 -3.93 7.82 -9.14
CA ASP A 27 -5.18 7.65 -8.38
C ASP A 27 -5.00 6.71 -7.18
N ASP A 28 -4.22 5.64 -7.35
CA ASP A 28 -3.93 4.70 -6.26
C ASP A 28 -3.03 5.35 -5.20
N ALA A 29 -2.10 6.23 -5.61
CA ALA A 29 -1.27 7.00 -4.69
C ALA A 29 -2.10 8.00 -3.87
N LEU A 30 -3.05 8.69 -4.52
CA LEU A 30 -3.97 9.60 -3.86
C LEU A 30 -4.85 8.83 -2.86
N LEU A 31 -5.43 7.71 -3.29
CA LEU A 31 -6.25 6.86 -2.43
C LEU A 31 -5.47 6.36 -1.21
N ALA A 32 -4.21 5.94 -1.39
CA ALA A 32 -3.37 5.49 -0.28
C ALA A 32 -3.11 6.62 0.73
N GLN A 33 -2.94 7.85 0.26
CA GLN A 33 -2.80 9.02 1.13
C GLN A 33 -4.08 9.34 1.89
N GLU A 34 -5.24 9.26 1.23
CA GLU A 34 -6.56 9.46 1.87
C GLU A 34 -6.81 8.44 2.97
N ILE A 35 -6.55 7.15 2.69
CA ILE A 35 -6.66 6.07 3.68
C ILE A 35 -5.74 6.32 4.88
N ALA A 36 -4.49 6.74 4.64
CA ALA A 36 -3.56 7.04 5.72
C ALA A 36 -4.04 8.21 6.60
N ASN A 37 -4.59 9.27 5.98
CA ASN A 37 -5.18 10.39 6.70
C ASN A 37 -6.37 9.95 7.54
N GLU A 38 -7.31 9.19 6.97
CA GLU A 38 -8.49 8.72 7.70
C GLU A 38 -8.13 7.84 8.91
N MET A 39 -7.12 6.98 8.77
CA MET A 39 -6.73 6.06 9.84
C MET A 39 -5.93 6.70 10.98
N TYR A 40 -5.16 7.77 10.73
CA TYR A 40 -4.12 8.22 11.66
C TYR A 40 -4.06 9.74 11.96
N ASN A 41 -5.00 10.54 11.46
CA ASN A 41 -5.02 12.03 11.49
C ASN A 41 -4.64 12.68 12.83
N ASP A 42 -5.11 12.15 13.96
CA ASP A 42 -5.12 12.93 15.21
C ASP A 42 -3.90 12.67 16.11
N LEU A 43 -3.20 11.55 15.91
CA LEU A 43 -2.18 11.06 16.85
C LEU A 43 -0.85 10.70 16.17
N TYR A 44 -0.79 10.77 14.85
CA TYR A 44 0.41 10.43 14.09
C TYR A 44 0.75 11.52 13.08
N THR A 45 2.03 11.69 12.80
CA THR A 45 2.50 12.52 11.70
C THR A 45 2.57 11.70 10.41
N ILE A 46 1.83 12.09 9.37
CA ILE A 46 1.82 11.37 8.09
C ILE A 46 2.85 12.00 7.13
N GLN A 47 3.71 11.17 6.54
CA GLN A 47 4.69 11.57 5.54
C GLN A 47 4.57 10.72 4.29
N VAL A 48 4.41 11.36 3.13
CA VAL A 48 4.43 10.69 1.84
C VAL A 48 5.88 10.62 1.35
N ILE A 49 6.35 9.43 1.02
CA ILE A 49 7.70 9.18 0.52
C ILE A 49 7.64 8.42 -0.81
N ASN A 50 8.54 8.76 -1.73
CA ASN A 50 8.65 8.08 -3.01
C ASN A 50 9.73 6.99 -2.94
N GLU A 51 9.52 5.91 -3.70
CA GLU A 51 10.52 4.87 -3.92
C GLU A 51 11.87 5.45 -4.32
N GLY A 52 12.94 5.04 -3.63
CA GLY A 52 14.30 5.52 -3.83
C GLY A 52 14.65 6.81 -3.06
N ASN A 53 13.69 7.44 -2.37
CA ASN A 53 13.90 8.59 -1.49
C ASN A 53 13.56 8.25 -0.02
N GLU A 54 13.77 7.00 0.41
CA GLU A 54 13.45 6.56 1.76
C GLU A 54 14.44 7.16 2.80
N PRO A 55 13.96 7.71 3.93
CA PRO A 55 14.83 8.19 5.00
C PRO A 55 15.54 7.00 5.68
N GLU A 56 16.88 7.02 5.67
CA GLU A 56 17.72 5.89 6.13
C GLU A 56 17.45 5.44 7.57
N ASN A 57 17.03 6.34 8.46
CA ASN A 57 17.06 6.11 9.91
C ASN A 57 15.79 5.48 10.51
N PHE A 58 14.60 5.70 9.96
CA PHE A 58 13.34 5.29 10.62
C PHE A 58 12.48 4.36 9.78
N PHE A 59 12.50 4.51 8.45
CA PHE A 59 11.65 3.73 7.57
C PHE A 59 12.03 2.24 7.56
N TRP A 60 13.33 1.95 7.42
CA TRP A 60 13.84 0.56 7.43
C TRP A 60 13.80 -0.08 8.82
N VAL A 61 13.92 0.73 9.88
CA VAL A 61 13.77 0.26 11.27
C VAL A 61 12.33 -0.19 11.52
N GLY A 62 11.33 0.56 11.03
CA GLY A 62 9.92 0.17 11.12
C GLY A 62 9.57 -1.11 10.33
N LEU A 63 10.32 -1.40 9.26
CA LEU A 63 10.14 -2.60 8.43
C LEU A 63 10.98 -3.80 8.89
N GLY A 64 11.89 -3.61 9.86
CA GLY A 64 12.73 -4.68 10.39
C GLY A 64 13.91 -5.07 9.49
N ASP A 65 14.46 -4.12 8.72
CA ASP A 65 15.62 -4.16 7.80
C ASP A 65 15.25 -4.02 6.29
N ARG A 66 16.24 -3.61 5.48
CA ARG A 66 16.10 -3.44 4.03
C ARG A 66 16.21 -4.79 3.33
N LEU A 67 15.06 -5.42 3.12
CA LEU A 67 14.97 -6.64 2.32
C LEU A 67 14.88 -6.31 0.82
N PRO A 68 15.43 -7.17 -0.06
CA PRO A 68 15.18 -7.05 -1.49
C PRO A 68 13.69 -7.24 -1.76
N TYR A 69 13.09 -6.26 -2.42
CA TYR A 69 11.68 -6.27 -2.82
C TYR A 69 11.57 -6.33 -4.35
N ASP A 70 10.42 -6.76 -4.85
CA ASP A 70 10.18 -6.83 -6.30
C ASP A 70 9.99 -5.43 -6.88
N LEU A 71 10.83 -5.09 -7.85
CA LEU A 71 10.83 -3.79 -8.54
C LEU A 71 9.87 -3.76 -9.74
N LYS A 72 9.30 -4.92 -10.11
CA LYS A 72 8.38 -5.03 -11.24
C LYS A 72 6.95 -5.15 -10.76
N SER A 73 6.14 -4.10 -10.95
CA SER A 73 4.71 -4.12 -10.63
C SER A 73 3.82 -4.55 -11.80
N ASP A 74 4.35 -5.31 -12.77
CA ASP A 74 3.55 -5.76 -13.91
C ASP A 74 2.50 -6.81 -13.54
N HIS A 75 2.64 -7.46 -12.37
CA HIS A 75 1.72 -8.50 -11.89
C HIS A 75 0.27 -8.03 -11.82
N MET A 76 0.05 -6.78 -11.39
CA MET A 76 -1.28 -6.17 -11.32
C MET A 76 -1.95 -6.02 -12.70
N ARG A 77 -1.15 -5.83 -13.76
CA ARG A 77 -1.65 -5.64 -15.13
C ARG A 77 -2.16 -6.92 -15.78
N PHE A 78 -1.86 -8.08 -15.19
CA PHE A 78 -2.27 -9.39 -15.71
C PHE A 78 -3.27 -10.11 -14.80
N MET A 79 -3.73 -9.46 -13.73
CA MET A 79 -4.73 -10.06 -12.84
C MET A 79 -6.08 -10.11 -13.52
N ARG A 80 -6.64 -11.32 -13.63
CA ARG A 80 -7.96 -11.58 -14.21
C ARG A 80 -8.87 -12.18 -13.15
N LEU A 81 -10.07 -11.62 -13.02
CA LEU A 81 -11.08 -12.16 -12.10
C LEU A 81 -12.13 -12.94 -12.88
N PHE A 82 -12.33 -14.21 -12.52
CA PHE A 82 -13.35 -15.06 -13.12
C PHE A 82 -14.46 -15.39 -12.11
N LYS A 83 -15.71 -15.27 -12.53
CA LYS A 83 -16.86 -15.80 -11.81
C LYS A 83 -17.15 -17.22 -12.32
N CYS A 84 -17.09 -18.19 -11.42
CA CYS A 84 -17.54 -19.55 -11.65
C CYS A 84 -18.92 -19.74 -10.99
N SER A 85 -19.95 -20.12 -11.74
CA SER A 85 -21.31 -20.36 -11.22
C SER A 85 -21.94 -21.61 -11.84
N ASN A 86 -22.79 -22.30 -11.09
CA ASN A 86 -23.61 -23.42 -11.59
C ASN A 86 -25.12 -23.14 -11.52
N ASP A 87 -25.52 -21.89 -11.28
CA ASP A 87 -26.91 -21.52 -10.91
C ASP A 87 -27.94 -21.89 -11.98
N ASN A 88 -27.49 -22.09 -13.23
CA ASN A 88 -28.33 -22.45 -14.38
C ASN A 88 -28.37 -23.96 -14.69
N GLY A 89 -27.85 -24.81 -13.80
CA GLY A 89 -27.79 -26.27 -14.01
C GLY A 89 -26.62 -26.75 -14.87
N PHE A 90 -25.74 -25.84 -15.29
CA PHE A 90 -24.47 -26.14 -15.94
C PHE A 90 -23.38 -25.17 -15.44
N PHE A 91 -22.13 -25.63 -15.40
CA PHE A 91 -21.00 -24.84 -14.90
C PHE A 91 -20.57 -23.81 -15.95
N VAL A 92 -20.54 -22.54 -15.57
CA VAL A 92 -20.14 -21.42 -16.42
C VAL A 92 -19.00 -20.65 -15.74
N VAL A 93 -17.97 -20.35 -16.51
CA VAL A 93 -16.88 -19.44 -16.13
C VAL A 93 -17.02 -18.17 -16.96
N THR A 94 -17.04 -17.01 -16.31
CA THR A 94 -17.14 -15.71 -16.98
C THR A 94 -16.09 -14.76 -16.42
N GLU A 95 -15.28 -14.16 -17.29
CA GLU A 95 -14.33 -13.10 -16.92
C GLU A 95 -15.12 -11.85 -16.50
N LYS A 96 -14.81 -11.30 -15.32
CA LYS A 96 -15.47 -10.12 -14.75
C LYS A 96 -14.62 -8.86 -14.87
N TYR A 97 -13.30 -8.99 -14.77
CA TYR A 97 -12.34 -7.89 -14.90
C TYR A 97 -11.05 -8.41 -15.52
N ALA A 98 -10.47 -7.61 -16.42
CA ALA A 98 -9.25 -7.87 -17.18
C ALA A 98 -8.36 -6.64 -17.16
#